data_AF-A0A0F9CM13-F1
#
_entry.id   AF-A0A0F9CM13-F1
#
_cell.length_a   1.000
_cell.length_b   1.000
_cell.length_c   1.000
_cell.angle_alpha   90.00
_cell.angle_beta   90.00
_cell.angle_gamma   90.00
#
_symmetry.space_group_name_H-M   'P 1'
#
loop_
_entity.id
_entity.type
_entity.pdbx_description
1 polymer ?
#
loop_
_entity_poly.entity_id
_entity_poly.type
_entity_poly.pdbx_seq_one_letter_code
_entity_poly.pdbx_strand_id
1 'polypeptide(L)'
;MTRLVVCRASETDTGNHYHREGEKRFYVTIIRDTRVGFLLGPYSNHQEAVDHVEHGRKLATGADFWADFDSFGTVSLPAEVSKRTVFGS
;
A
#
# COMPACT_ATOMS: atom_id res chain seq x y z
N MET A 1 -25.68 -27.86 -0.82
CA MET A 1 -26.04 -28.10 -2.24
C MET A 1 -25.47 -26.96 -3.07
N THR A 2 -24.25 -27.12 -3.59
CA THR A 2 -23.58 -26.09 -4.41
C THR A 2 -23.56 -26.59 -5.84
N ARG A 3 -24.14 -25.80 -6.76
CA ARG A 3 -24.29 -26.15 -8.17
C ARG A 3 -23.00 -25.80 -8.91
N LEU A 4 -22.26 -26.82 -9.34
CA LEU A 4 -21.14 -26.71 -10.29
C LEU A 4 -21.68 -26.36 -11.68
N VAL A 5 -21.17 -25.28 -12.29
CA VAL A 5 -21.37 -24.97 -13.71
C VAL A 5 -20.06 -25.29 -14.43
N VAL A 6 -20.14 -26.13 -15.46
CA VAL A 6 -18.99 -26.64 -16.23
C VAL A 6 -18.62 -25.69 -17.39
N CYS A 7 -17.30 -25.65 -17.60
CA CYS A 7 -16.43 -24.84 -18.46
C CYS A 7 -16.78 -24.70 -19.95
N ARG A 8 -16.25 -23.61 -20.55
CA ARG A 8 -15.65 -23.61 -21.91
C ARG A 8 -14.58 -22.51 -22.04
N ALA A 9 -13.41 -22.93 -22.55
CA ALA A 9 -12.27 -22.25 -23.21
C ALA A 9 -12.16 -20.70 -23.16
N SER A 10 -11.00 -20.07 -23.01
CA SER A 10 -9.64 -20.39 -23.51
C SER A 10 -8.55 -19.83 -22.61
N GLU A 11 -7.35 -20.37 -22.77
CA GLU A 11 -6.09 -19.95 -22.15
C GLU A 11 -5.80 -18.45 -22.39
N THR A 12 -6.00 -17.66 -21.35
CA THR A 12 -5.09 -16.56 -21.01
C THR A 12 -4.88 -16.67 -19.52
N ASP A 13 -3.66 -17.00 -19.11
CA ASP A 13 -3.15 -16.89 -17.74
C ASP A 13 -3.27 -15.42 -17.30
N THR A 14 -4.50 -15.05 -16.97
CA THR A 14 -4.83 -13.80 -16.32
C THR A 14 -4.79 -14.21 -14.86
N GLY A 15 -3.56 -14.28 -14.33
CA GLY A 15 -3.29 -14.53 -12.93
C GLY A 15 -4.08 -13.51 -12.13
N ASN A 16 -5.30 -13.89 -11.78
CA ASN A 16 -6.19 -13.09 -10.98
C ASN A 16 -5.61 -13.22 -9.58
N HIS A 17 -4.65 -12.36 -9.26
CA HIS A 17 -4.11 -12.20 -7.92
C HIS A 17 -5.22 -11.62 -7.05
N TYR A 18 -6.19 -12.47 -6.71
CA TYR A 18 -7.13 -12.23 -5.64
C TYR A 18 -6.31 -12.12 -4.36
N HIS A 19 -5.89 -10.90 -4.00
CA HIS A 19 -5.48 -10.63 -2.63
C HIS A 19 -6.69 -10.94 -1.77
N ARG A 20 -6.58 -11.99 -0.95
CA ARG A 20 -7.57 -12.30 0.07
C ARG A 20 -7.67 -11.05 0.95
N GLU A 21 -8.83 -10.39 0.95
CA GLU A 21 -9.08 -9.23 1.79
C GLU A 21 -8.67 -9.58 3.23
N GLY A 22 -7.65 -8.91 3.76
CA GLY A 22 -7.11 -9.15 5.10
C GLY A 22 -5.74 -9.81 5.20
N GLU A 23 -5.05 -10.16 4.11
CA GLU A 23 -3.67 -10.69 4.18
C GLU A 23 -2.58 -9.62 4.14
N LYS A 24 -2.88 -8.41 3.63
CA LYS A 24 -1.92 -7.32 3.50
C LYS A 24 -2.49 -6.00 3.96
N ARG A 25 -1.60 -5.15 4.46
CA ARG A 25 -1.84 -3.74 4.78
C ARG A 25 -0.92 -2.87 3.96
N PHE A 26 -1.46 -1.76 3.47
CA PHE A 26 -0.72 -0.84 2.62
C PHE A 26 -0.38 0.43 3.39
N TYR A 27 0.78 0.99 3.11
CA TYR A 27 1.28 2.18 3.79
C TYR A 27 1.84 3.15 2.77
N VAL A 28 1.77 4.44 3.06
CA VAL A 28 2.54 5.47 2.37
C VAL A 28 3.91 5.57 3.04
N THR A 29 4.96 5.60 2.24
CA THR A 29 6.34 5.62 2.72
C THR A 29 7.18 6.69 2.06
N ILE A 30 8.23 7.11 2.77
CA ILE A 30 9.32 7.94 2.28
C ILE A 30 10.62 7.14 2.35
N ILE A 31 11.49 7.30 1.36
CA ILE A 31 12.84 6.74 1.35
C ILE A 31 13.83 7.90 1.39
N ARG A 32 14.67 7.91 2.42
CA ARG A 32 15.80 8.84 2.58
C ARG A 32 17.05 8.02 2.83
N ASP A 33 18.03 8.14 1.94
CA ASP A 33 19.24 7.32 1.90
C ASP A 33 18.92 5.81 1.95
N THR A 34 19.30 5.13 3.03
CA THR A 34 19.06 3.69 3.24
C THR A 34 17.89 3.42 4.19
N ARG A 35 17.10 4.45 4.55
CA ARG A 35 16.03 4.35 5.54
C ARG A 35 14.66 4.50 4.89
N VAL A 36 13.71 3.73 5.41
CA VAL A 36 12.30 3.81 5.01
C VAL A 36 11.48 4.31 6.19
N GLY A 37 10.77 5.42 5.99
CA GLY A 37 9.81 5.98 6.93
C GLY A 37 8.38 5.63 6.54
N PHE A 38 7.54 5.25 7.51
CA PHE A 38 6.11 5.00 7.31
C PHE A 38 5.33 6.26 7.65
N LEU A 39 4.70 6.90 6.67
CA LEU A 39 4.03 8.19 6.81
C LEU A 39 2.55 8.04 7.19
N LEU A 40 1.81 7.26 6.42
CA LEU A 40 0.35 7.09 6.54
C LEU A 40 -0.05 5.61 6.38
N GLY A 41 -1.25 5.28 6.85
CA GLY A 41 -1.81 3.93 6.90
C GLY A 41 -1.87 3.36 8.33
N PRO A 42 -2.22 2.08 8.50
CA PRO A 42 -2.45 1.10 7.42
C PRO A 42 -3.76 1.32 6.65
N TYR A 43 -3.70 1.10 5.33
CA TYR A 43 -4.84 1.02 4.43
C TYR A 43 -5.15 -0.43 4.07
N SER A 44 -6.43 -0.72 3.82
CA SER A 44 -6.90 -2.07 3.46
C SER A 44 -6.63 -2.44 2.00
N ASN A 45 -6.53 -1.43 1.14
CA ASN A 45 -6.31 -1.61 -0.29
C ASN A 45 -5.14 -0.73 -0.78
N HIS A 46 -4.48 -1.18 -1.85
CA HIS A 46 -3.29 -0.52 -2.39
C HIS A 46 -3.61 0.83 -3.01
N GLN A 47 -4.73 0.93 -3.72
CA GLN A 47 -5.12 2.15 -4.43
C GLN A 47 -5.35 3.32 -3.47
N GLU A 48 -5.99 3.07 -2.34
CA GLU A 48 -6.19 4.06 -1.27
C GLU A 48 -4.85 4.57 -0.76
N ALA A 49 -3.85 3.70 -0.56
CA ALA A 49 -2.52 4.15 -0.18
C ALA A 49 -1.88 5.02 -1.27
N VAL A 50 -2.04 4.67 -2.55
CA VAL A 50 -1.52 5.45 -3.69
C VAL A 50 -2.16 6.83 -3.74
N ASP A 51 -3.47 6.91 -3.56
CA ASP A 51 -4.24 8.17 -3.57
C ASP A 51 -3.78 9.12 -2.44
N HIS A 52 -3.23 8.58 -1.35
CA HIS A 52 -2.72 9.35 -0.22
C HIS A 52 -1.21 9.67 -0.29
N VAL A 53 -0.48 9.24 -1.32
CA VAL A 53 0.98 9.51 -1.43
C VAL A 53 1.26 11.01 -1.45
N GLU A 54 0.51 11.77 -2.25
CA GLU A 54 0.69 13.22 -2.35
C GLU A 54 0.35 13.93 -1.03
N HIS A 55 -0.63 13.41 -0.28
CA HIS A 55 -0.93 13.92 1.05
C HIS A 55 0.23 13.66 2.03
N GLY A 56 0.79 12.44 2.03
CA GLY A 56 1.96 12.09 2.81
C GLY A 56 3.18 12.97 2.48
N ARG A 57 3.40 13.26 1.19
CA ARG A 57 4.45 14.19 0.74
C ARG A 57 4.27 15.58 1.32
N LYS A 58 3.06 16.16 1.19
CA LYS A 58 2.76 17.49 1.75
C LYS A 58 3.00 17.57 3.26
N LEU A 59 2.60 16.54 4.01
CA LEU A 59 2.81 16.48 5.45
C LEU A 59 4.30 16.37 5.80
N ALA A 60 5.04 15.51 5.10
CA ALA A 60 6.49 15.36 5.29
C ALA A 60 7.22 16.67 4.98
N THR A 61 6.97 17.30 3.83
CA THR A 61 7.56 18.58 3.44
C THR A 61 7.18 19.72 4.38
N GLY A 62 5.95 19.70 4.93
CA GLY A 62 5.50 20.67 5.93
C GLY A 62 6.22 20.53 7.28
N ALA A 63 6.66 19.33 7.64
CA ALA A 63 7.43 19.07 8.85
C ALA A 63 8.95 19.27 8.66
N ASP A 64 9.48 18.89 7.49
CA ASP A 64 10.87 19.06 7.08
C ASP A 64 10.94 19.42 5.60
N PHE A 65 11.36 20.65 5.29
CA PHE A 65 11.46 21.15 3.92
C PHE A 65 12.35 20.29 3.02
N TRP A 66 13.41 19.67 3.57
CA TRP A 66 14.29 18.80 2.79
C TRP A 66 13.61 17.53 2.30
N ALA A 67 12.45 17.17 2.87
CA ALA A 67 11.68 16.02 2.43
C ALA A 67 11.15 16.15 1.00
N ASP A 68 11.09 17.36 0.43
CA ASP A 68 10.65 17.57 -0.95
C ASP A 68 11.58 16.89 -1.99
N PHE A 69 12.82 16.60 -1.61
CA PHE A 69 13.82 15.95 -2.46
C PHE A 69 13.86 14.42 -2.29
N ASP A 70 13.10 13.86 -1.36
CA ASP A 70 13.08 12.43 -1.11
C ASP A 70 12.10 11.69 -2.03
N SER A 71 12.24 10.36 -2.09
CA SER A 71 11.33 9.50 -2.85
C SER A 71 10.15 9.06 -2.00
N PHE A 72 8.93 9.23 -2.53
CA PHE A 72 7.68 8.82 -1.89
C PHE A 72 7.03 7.69 -2.67
N GLY A 73 6.29 6.83 -1.97
CA GLY A 73 5.58 5.72 -2.59
C GLY A 73 4.75 4.92 -1.61
N THR A 74 4.47 3.67 -1.97
CA THR A 74 3.69 2.76 -1.15
C THR A 74 4.40 1.42 -0.93
N VAL A 75 4.08 0.77 0.17
CA VAL A 75 4.54 -0.59 0.48
C VAL A 75 3.39 -1.42 1.05
N SER A 76 3.43 -2.73 0.82
CA SER A 76 2.54 -3.69 1.47
C SER A 76 3.29 -4.47 2.55
N LEU A 77 2.68 -4.66 3.71
CA LEU A 77 3.14 -5.59 4.75
C LEU A 77 2.10 -6.69 4.96
N PRO A 78 2.49 -7.90 5.42
CA PRO A 78 1.55 -8.90 5.89
C PRO A 78 0.65 -8.34 6.99
N ALA A 79 -0.62 -8.73 7.04
CA ALA A 79 -1.60 -8.16 7.96
C ALA A 79 -1.28 -8.45 9.44
N GLU A 80 -0.47 -9.46 9.76
CA GLU A 80 0.01 -9.68 11.13
C GLU A 80 1.04 -8.63 11.57
N VAL A 81 1.70 -7.98 10.61
CA VAL A 81 2.74 -6.99 10.86
C VAL A 81 2.16 -5.59 10.72
N SER A 82 2.06 -4.88 11.84
CA SER A 82 1.72 -3.45 11.83
C SER A 82 2.94 -2.58 12.14
N LYS A 83 3.08 -1.48 11.40
CA LYS A 83 4.07 -0.44 11.67
C LYS A 83 3.37 0.84 12.11
N ARG A 84 3.96 1.51 13.10
CA ARG A 84 3.54 2.85 13.50
C ARG A 84 3.87 3.83 12.39
N THR A 85 2.90 4.65 12.04
CA THR A 85 3.04 5.72 11.05
C THR A 85 3.28 7.05 11.77
N VAL A 86 3.94 7.99 11.08
CA VAL A 86 4.28 9.30 11.64
C VAL A 86 3.06 10.20 11.74
N PHE A 87 2.19 10.17 10.72
CA PHE A 87 1.03 11.04 10.60
C PHE A 87 -0.31 10.28 10.67
N GLY A 88 -0.28 8.95 10.76
CA GLY A 88 -1.47 8.13 11.02
C GLY A 88 -1.69 7.92 12.52
N SER A 89 -2.96 7.81 12.90
CA SER A 89 -3.44 7.59 14.26
C SER A 89 -3.85 6.14 14.49
#